data_AF-A0A914UN53-F1
#
_entry.id   AF-A0A914UN53-F1
#
_cell.length_a   1.000
_cell.length_b   1.000
_cell.length_c   1.000
_cell.angle_alpha   90.00
_cell.angle_beta   90.00
_cell.angle_gamma   90.00
#
_symmetry.space_group_name_H-M   'P 1'
#
loop_
_entity.id
_entity.type
_entity.pdbx_description
1 polymer ?
#
loop_
_entity_poly.entity_id
_entity_poly.type
_entity_poly.pdbx_seq_one_letter_code
_entity_poly.pdbx_strand_id
1 'polypeptide(L)'
;MKLLILSVLAVAAFAAVPQIKSEAECMICHFLAPVIEEAAEKEVGQEEAWVLKECTKLPHIFANPCESLVHEYLDELIDLLRKDEAASGKEACNIVFHC
;
A
#
# COMPACT_ATOMS: atom_id res chain seq x y z
N MET A 1 18.27 36.56 -17.92
CA MET A 1 17.14 35.59 -17.86
C MET A 1 17.56 34.20 -18.35
N LYS A 2 18.60 33.58 -17.75
CA LYS A 2 19.07 32.23 -18.13
C LYS A 2 19.37 31.32 -16.91
N LEU A 3 19.06 31.81 -15.70
CA LEU A 3 19.43 31.16 -14.42
C LEU A 3 18.28 30.39 -13.76
N LEU A 4 17.07 30.44 -14.31
CA LEU A 4 15.89 29.75 -13.73
C LEU A 4 15.66 28.33 -14.28
N ILE A 5 16.44 27.91 -15.29
CA ILE A 5 16.25 26.62 -15.98
C ILE A 5 17.17 25.53 -15.38
N LEU A 6 18.19 25.92 -14.62
CA LEU A 6 19.16 24.99 -14.02
C LEU A 6 18.66 24.35 -12.72
N SER A 7 17.65 24.93 -12.05
CA SER A 7 17.09 24.32 -10.83
C SER A 7 16.20 23.12 -11.12
N VAL A 8 15.53 23.08 -12.28
CA VAL A 8 14.60 21.98 -12.62
C VAL A 8 15.35 20.70 -13.00
N LEU A 9 16.56 20.82 -13.58
CA LEU A 9 17.37 19.66 -13.99
C LEU A 9 17.98 18.90 -12.81
N ALA A 10 18.09 19.51 -11.63
CA ALA A 10 18.58 18.85 -10.43
C ALA A 10 17.47 18.07 -9.67
N VAL A 11 16.19 18.36 -9.94
CA VAL A 11 15.06 17.67 -9.28
C VAL A 11 14.81 16.28 -9.88
N ALA A 12 15.31 16.02 -11.10
CA ALA A 12 15.11 14.73 -11.79
C ALA A 12 15.93 13.55 -11.21
N ALA A 13 16.83 13.78 -10.25
CA ALA A 13 17.69 12.75 -9.67
C ALA A 13 17.31 12.33 -8.23
N PHE A 14 16.21 12.83 -7.67
CA PHE A 14 15.86 12.64 -6.25
C PHE A 14 14.76 11.61 -5.94
N ALA A 15 14.33 10.75 -6.88
CA ALA A 15 13.15 9.91 -6.65
C ALA A 15 13.36 8.40 -6.85
N ALA A 16 14.52 7.87 -6.52
CA ALA A 16 14.65 6.45 -6.19
C ALA A 16 15.28 6.30 -4.80
N VAL A 17 14.68 6.96 -3.79
CA VAL A 17 14.92 6.55 -2.42
C VAL A 17 14.26 5.18 -2.30
N PRO A 18 15.00 4.09 -2.02
CA PRO A 18 14.37 2.82 -1.74
C PRO A 18 13.46 3.03 -0.54
N GLN A 19 12.15 2.85 -0.73
CA GLN A 19 11.16 2.90 0.34
C GLN A 19 11.48 1.71 1.25
N ILE A 20 12.25 1.94 2.32
CA ILE A 20 12.41 0.92 3.36
C ILE A 20 11.06 0.82 4.04
N LYS A 21 10.32 -0.22 3.67
CA LYS A 21 9.03 -0.56 4.25
C LYS A 21 9.20 -0.79 5.74
N SER A 22 8.31 -0.21 6.54
CA SER A 22 8.45 -0.21 8.00
C SER A 22 7.85 -1.47 8.64
N GLU A 23 8.35 -1.86 9.81
CA GLU A 23 7.73 -2.93 10.62
C GLU A 23 6.25 -2.62 10.94
N ALA A 24 5.91 -1.34 11.08
CA ALA A 24 4.53 -0.89 11.27
C ALA A 24 3.66 -1.14 10.04
N GLU A 25 4.16 -0.87 8.83
CA GLU A 25 3.44 -1.16 7.58
C GLU A 25 3.19 -2.65 7.42
N CYS A 26 4.18 -3.49 7.74
CA CYS A 26 3.98 -4.94 7.72
C CYS A 26 2.89 -5.38 8.69
N MET A 27 2.94 -4.91 9.94
CA MET A 27 1.94 -5.23 10.95
C MET A 27 0.53 -4.81 10.52
N ILE A 28 0.41 -3.61 9.95
CA ILE A 28 -0.86 -3.07 9.45
C ILE A 28 -1.34 -3.87 8.23
N CYS A 29 -0.47 -4.20 7.29
CA CYS A 29 -0.83 -5.02 6.14
C CYS A 29 -1.32 -6.40 6.58
N HIS A 30 -0.61 -7.08 7.48
CA HIS A 30 -1.04 -8.37 8.03
C HIS A 30 -2.37 -8.28 8.78
N PHE A 31 -2.65 -7.15 9.43
CA PHE A 31 -3.96 -6.89 10.02
C PHE A 31 -5.07 -6.79 8.95
N LEU A 32 -4.80 -6.11 7.83
CA LEU A 32 -5.75 -5.96 6.72
C LEU A 32 -5.81 -7.18 5.78
N ALA A 33 -4.82 -8.06 5.79
CA ALA A 33 -4.68 -9.18 4.86
C ALA A 33 -5.98 -9.98 4.64
N PRO A 34 -6.77 -10.34 5.67
CA PRO A 34 -8.03 -11.06 5.46
C PRO A 34 -9.07 -10.28 4.67
N VAL A 35 -9.20 -8.96 4.91
CA VAL A 35 -10.18 -8.13 4.19
C VAL A 35 -9.71 -7.84 2.76
N ILE A 36 -8.40 -7.75 2.55
CA ILE A 36 -7.80 -7.59 1.22
C ILE A 36 -8.03 -8.86 0.38
N GLU A 37 -7.88 -10.04 0.99
CA GLU A 37 -8.17 -11.33 0.36
C GLU A 37 -9.66 -11.44 -0.03
N GLU A 38 -10.57 -11.10 0.89
CA GLU A 38 -12.01 -11.09 0.60
C GLU A 38 -12.39 -10.02 -0.45
N ALA A 39 -11.66 -8.91 -0.52
CA ALA A 39 -11.84 -7.88 -1.55
C ALA A 39 -11.38 -8.35 -2.94
N ALA A 40 -10.32 -9.15 -3.02
CA ALA A 40 -9.82 -9.69 -4.27
C ALA A 40 -10.82 -10.65 -4.96
N GLU A 41 -11.62 -11.36 -4.17
CA GLU A 41 -12.66 -12.30 -4.64
C GLU A 41 -13.95 -11.62 -5.17
N LYS A 42 -14.15 -10.33 -4.90
CA LYS A 42 -15.39 -9.59 -5.25
C LYS A 42 -15.25 -8.74 -6.52
N GLU A 43 -16.39 -8.40 -7.11
CA GLU A 43 -16.48 -7.49 -8.27
C GLU A 43 -16.01 -6.06 -7.94
N VAL A 44 -15.39 -5.42 -8.94
CA VAL A 44 -14.65 -4.15 -8.84
C VAL A 44 -15.53 -2.95 -8.49
N GLY A 45 -15.08 -2.13 -7.53
CA GLY A 45 -15.54 -0.74 -7.34
C GLY A 45 -15.84 -0.31 -5.90
N GLN A 46 -15.70 -1.20 -4.90
CA GLN A 46 -15.98 -0.88 -3.49
C GLN A 46 -14.92 -1.41 -2.51
N GLU A 47 -13.84 -2.00 -3.01
CA GLU A 47 -12.78 -2.61 -2.21
C GLU A 47 -12.13 -1.58 -1.28
N GLU A 48 -11.74 -0.43 -1.82
CA GLU A 48 -11.04 0.62 -1.08
C GLU A 48 -11.84 1.14 0.12
N ALA A 49 -13.12 1.50 -0.07
CA ALA A 49 -13.96 2.01 1.00
C ALA A 49 -14.17 0.98 2.13
N TRP A 50 -14.21 -0.30 1.77
CA TRP A 50 -14.38 -1.37 2.73
C TRP A 50 -13.10 -1.66 3.50
N VAL A 51 -11.94 -1.71 2.83
CA VAL A 51 -10.65 -1.87 3.51
C VAL A 51 -10.33 -0.65 4.39
N LEU A 52 -10.62 0.57 3.93
CA LEU A 52 -10.49 1.80 4.74
C LEU A 52 -11.30 1.74 6.04
N LYS A 53 -12.48 1.12 6.01
CA LYS A 53 -13.30 0.96 7.22
C LYS A 53 -12.58 0.14 8.29
N GLU A 54 -11.74 -0.81 7.90
CA GLU A 54 -10.96 -1.62 8.84
C GLU A 54 -9.87 -0.80 9.55
N CYS A 55 -9.35 0.26 8.94
CA CYS A 55 -8.40 1.18 9.58
C CYS A 55 -8.98 1.85 10.85
N THR A 56 -10.30 2.03 10.92
CA THR A 56 -10.97 2.62 12.10
C THR A 56 -10.95 1.71 13.33
N LYS A 57 -10.61 0.43 13.16
CA LYS A 57 -10.50 -0.56 14.25
C LYS A 57 -9.11 -0.56 14.89
N LEU A 58 -8.12 0.07 14.26
CA LEU A 58 -6.79 0.19 14.81
C LEU A 58 -6.70 1.29 15.87
N PRO A 59 -5.76 1.20 16.82
CA PRO A 59 -5.42 2.33 17.69
C PRO A 59 -5.15 3.61 16.89
N HIS A 60 -5.53 4.77 17.43
CA HIS A 60 -5.45 6.07 16.74
C HIS A 60 -4.09 6.38 16.11
N ILE A 61 -3.00 5.90 16.71
CA ILE A 61 -1.63 6.08 16.19
C ILE A 61 -1.39 5.38 14.84
N PHE A 62 -2.19 4.39 14.47
CA PHE A 62 -2.06 3.60 13.25
C PHE A 62 -3.14 3.91 12.21
N ALA A 63 -4.10 4.78 12.51
CA ALA A 63 -5.18 5.15 11.57
C ALA A 63 -4.61 5.76 10.27
N ASN A 64 -3.85 6.86 10.37
CA ASN A 64 -3.28 7.51 9.17
C ASN A 64 -2.29 6.62 8.41
N PRO A 65 -1.36 5.88 9.07
CA PRO A 65 -0.53 4.91 8.37
C PRO A 65 -1.32 3.82 7.64
N CYS A 66 -2.43 3.34 8.24
CA CYS A 66 -3.30 2.37 7.60
C CYS A 66 -4.00 2.95 6.37
N GLU A 67 -4.61 4.13 6.48
CA GLU A 67 -5.23 4.79 5.34
C GLU A 67 -4.23 5.02 4.20
N SER A 68 -3.01 5.46 4.54
CA SER A 68 -1.94 5.64 3.55
C SER A 68 -1.58 4.32 2.86
N LEU A 69 -1.47 3.22 3.61
CA LEU A 69 -1.22 1.90 3.06
C LEU A 69 -2.32 1.48 2.09
N VAL A 70 -3.59 1.66 2.47
CA VAL A 70 -4.74 1.30 1.63
C VAL A 70 -4.73 2.11 0.34
N HIS A 71 -4.55 3.43 0.43
CA HIS A 71 -4.53 4.29 -0.75
C HIS A 71 -3.35 4.01 -1.70
N GLU A 72 -2.20 3.59 -1.16
CA GLU A 72 -0.99 3.44 -1.95
C GLU A 72 -0.78 2.01 -2.49
N TYR A 73 -1.25 0.98 -1.76
CA TYR A 73 -0.89 -0.42 -2.05
C TYR A 73 -2.08 -1.36 -2.23
N LEU A 74 -3.33 -0.94 -1.95
CA LEU A 74 -4.45 -1.88 -2.04
C LEU A 74 -4.60 -2.48 -3.44
N ASP A 75 -4.51 -1.65 -4.48
CA ASP A 75 -4.65 -2.10 -5.87
C ASP A 75 -3.57 -3.14 -6.23
N GLU A 76 -2.31 -2.90 -5.84
CA GLU A 76 -1.21 -3.84 -6.06
C GLU A 76 -1.42 -5.16 -5.31
N LEU A 77 -1.84 -5.10 -4.04
CA LEU A 77 -2.10 -6.28 -3.22
C LEU A 77 -3.25 -7.12 -3.78
N ILE A 78 -4.33 -6.49 -4.24
CA ILE A 78 -5.46 -7.16 -4.88
C ILE A 78 -5.04 -7.76 -6.22
N ASP A 79 -4.22 -7.05 -7.00
CA ASP A 79 -3.72 -7.54 -8.28
C ASP A 79 -2.87 -8.81 -8.12
N LEU A 80 -2.00 -8.87 -7.11
CA LEU A 80 -1.20 -10.06 -6.79
C LEU A 80 -2.10 -11.28 -6.53
N LEU A 81 -3.20 -11.08 -5.80
CA LEU A 81 -4.16 -12.15 -5.49
C LEU A 81 -4.96 -12.57 -6.73
N ARG A 82 -5.47 -11.62 -7.50
CA ARG A 82 -6.27 -11.89 -8.71
C ARG A 82 -5.46 -12.55 -9.82
N LYS A 83 -4.15 -12.33 -9.85
CA LYS A 83 -3.21 -12.93 -10.82
C LYS A 83 -2.59 -14.24 -10.33
N ASP A 84 -3.01 -14.75 -9.17
CA ASP A 84 -2.45 -15.93 -8.52
C ASP A 84 -0.92 -15.83 -8.26
N GLU A 85 -0.40 -14.60 -8.13
CA GLU A 85 1.01 -14.32 -7.80
C GLU A 85 1.25 -14.39 -6.28
N ALA A 86 0.19 -14.24 -5.49
CA ALA A 86 0.16 -14.51 -4.05
C ALA A 86 -1.00 -15.47 -3.73
N ALA A 87 -0.75 -16.47 -2.89
CA ALA A 87 -1.77 -17.46 -2.51
C ALA A 87 -2.68 -17.01 -1.35
N SER A 88 -2.36 -15.88 -0.70
CA SER A 88 -3.16 -15.30 0.41
C SER A 88 -2.82 -13.83 0.59
N GLY A 89 -3.70 -13.07 1.27
CA GLY A 89 -3.44 -11.65 1.56
C GLY A 89 -2.16 -11.44 2.36
N LYS A 90 -1.79 -12.40 3.23
CA LYS A 90 -0.56 -12.35 4.01
C LYS A 90 0.69 -12.53 3.15
N GLU A 91 0.62 -13.41 2.14
CA GLU A 91 1.73 -13.58 1.18
C GLU A 91 1.88 -12.34 0.30
N ALA A 92 0.78 -11.73 -0.15
CA ALA A 92 0.82 -10.46 -0.88
C ALA A 92 1.50 -9.35 -0.04
N CYS A 93 1.17 -9.25 1.26
CA CYS A 93 1.86 -8.34 2.17
C CYS A 93 3.36 -8.59 2.27
N ASN A 94 3.80 -9.85 2.34
CA ASN A 94 5.23 -10.20 2.41
C ASN A 94 5.98 -9.81 1.13
N ILE A 95 5.33 -9.98 -0.03
CA ILE A 95 5.88 -9.58 -1.33
C ILE A 95 6.07 -8.07 -1.40
N VAL A 96 5.05 -7.28 -1.06
CA VAL A 96 5.06 -5.80 -1.21
C VAL A 96 5.89 -5.11 -0.11
N PHE A 97 5.79 -5.58 1.13
CA PHE A 97 6.41 -4.92 2.28
C PHE A 97 7.75 -5.52 2.70
N HIS A 98 8.19 -6.61 2.07
CA HIS A 98 9.44 -7.31 2.40
C HIS A 98 9.56 -7.65 3.89
N CYS A 99 8.44 -8.08 4.46
CA CYS A 99 8.42 -8.90 5.66
C CYS A 99 8.25 -10.38 5.30
#